data_AF-A0AAV3GKI2-F1
#
_entry.id   AF-A0AAV3GKI2-F1
#
_cell.length_a   1.000
_cell.length_b   1.000
_cell.length_c   1.000
_cell.angle_alpha   90.00
_cell.angle_beta   90.00
_cell.angle_gamma   90.00
#
_symmetry.space_group_name_H-M   'P 1'
#
loop_
_entity.id
_entity.type
_entity.pdbx_description
1 polymer ?
#
loop_
_entity_poly.entity_id
_entity_poly.type
_entity_poly.pdbx_seq_one_letter_code
_entity_poly.pdbx_strand_id
1 'polypeptide(L)' 'MEECGEMMGIQLLDHIIVGDSGYISLREENFFASE' A
#
# COMPACT_ATOMS: atom_id res chain seq x y z
N MET A 1 7.79 3.33 -0.72
CA MET A 1 7.06 4.61 -0.94
C MET A 1 6.43 5.11 0.34
N GLU A 2 6.02 4.19 1.22
CA GLU A 2 5.52 4.49 2.56
C GLU A 2 6.39 5.52 3.31
N GLU A 3 7.68 5.23 3.53
CA GLU A 3 8.61 6.17 4.21
C GLU A 3 8.69 7.55 3.54
N CYS A 4 8.70 7.60 2.20
CA CYS A 4 8.73 8.86 1.47
C CYS A 4 7.44 9.67 1.67
N GLY A 5 6.29 8.99 1.67
CA GLY A 5 4.99 9.62 1.92
C GLY A 5 4.94 10.20 3.34
N GLU A 6 5.41 9.45 4.33
CA GLU A 6 5.50 9.92 5.71
C GLU A 6 6.39 11.17 5.84
N MET A 7 7.59 11.16 5.26
CA MET A 7 8.50 12.31 5.27
C MET A 7 7.89 13.56 4.62
N MET A 8 7.05 13.39 3.60
CA MET A 8 6.38 14.49 2.90
C MET A 8 5.06 14.91 3.55
N GLY A 9 4.60 14.22 4.61
CA GLY A 9 3.28 14.43 5.20
C GLY A 9 2.11 14.00 4.30
N ILE A 10 2.37 13.11 3.34
CA ILE A 10 1.39 12.59 2.38
C ILE A 10 1.31 11.08 2.55
N GLN A 11 0.33 10.61 3.32
CA GLN A 11 0.20 9.19 3.65
C GLN A 11 -0.14 8.32 2.43
N LEU A 12 0.58 7.21 2.27
CA LEU A 12 0.20 6.13 1.35
C LEU A 12 -0.94 5.32 1.97
N LEU A 13 -2.13 5.34 1.36
CA LEU A 13 -3.30 4.65 1.91
C LEU A 13 -3.33 3.16 1.60
N ASP A 14 -2.90 2.79 0.39
CA ASP A 14 -2.82 1.41 -0.09
C ASP A 14 -1.99 1.35 -1.38
N HIS A 15 -1.55 0.16 -1.74
CA HIS A 15 -0.97 -0.16 -3.02
C HIS A 15 -1.78 -1.31 -3.63
N ILE A 16 -2.56 -1.00 -4.67
CA ILE A 16 -3.48 -1.96 -5.29
C ILE A 16 -2.86 -2.51 -6.57
N ILE A 17 -2.79 -3.84 -6.67
CA ILE A 17 -2.41 -4.55 -7.89
C ILE A 17 -3.71 -5.00 -8.57
N VAL A 18 -3.95 -4.57 -9.81
CA VAL A 18 -5.18 -4.87 -10.55
C VAL A 18 -4.91 -5.92 -11.62
N GLY A 19 -5.82 -6.89 -11.77
CA GLY A 19 -5.77 -7.93 -12.80
C GLY A 19 -7.13 -8.09 -13.50
N ASP A 20 -7.22 -9.08 -14.38
CA ASP A 20 -8.38 -9.29 -15.27
C ASP A 20 -9.71 -9.50 -14.50
N SER A 21 -9.67 -10.27 -13.41
CA SER A 21 -10.86 -10.66 -12.64
C SER A 21 -10.87 -10.12 -11.21
N GLY A 22 -10.10 -9.06 -10.91
CA GLY A 22 -10.10 -8.48 -9.57
C GLY A 22 -8.87 -7.64 -9.24
N TYR A 23 -8.66 -7.41 -7.95
CA TYR A 23 -7.52 -6.68 -7.42
C TYR A 23 -7.00 -7.34 -6.14
N ILE A 24 -5.76 -7.00 -5.78
CA ILE A 24 -5.13 -7.33 -4.50
C ILE A 24 -4.77 -6.02 -3.82
N SER A 25 -5.25 -5.83 -2.60
CA SER A 25 -4.84 -4.74 -1.71
C SER A 25 -3.64 -5.19 -0.90
N LEU A 26 -2.48 -4.56 -1.12
CA LEU A 26 -1.28 -4.90 -0.34
C LEU A 26 -1.42 -4.49 1.13
N ARG A 27 -2.30 -3.55 1.47
CA ARG A 27 -2.67 -3.25 2.87
C ARG A 27 -3.46 -4.39 3.50
N GLU A 28 -4.49 -4.91 2.84
CA GLU A 28 -5.34 -5.99 3.39
C GLU A 28 -4.55 -7.28 3.58
N GLU A 29 -3.61 -7.54 2.67
CA GLU A 29 -2.70 -8.68 2.72
C GLU A 29 -1.52 -8.50 3.70
N ASN A 30 -1.48 -7.39 4.45
CA ASN A 30 -0.43 -7.07 5.45
C ASN A 30 1.00 -7.03 4.90
N PHE A 31 1.20 -6.68 3.63
CA PHE A 31 2.55 -6.58 3.03
C PHE A 31 3.36 -5.37 3.53
N PHE A 32 2.69 -4.36 4.11
CA PHE A 32 3.31 -3.17 4.69
C PHE A 32 3.36 -3.22 6.22
N ALA A 33 3.04 -4.36 6.84
CA ALA A 33 3.19 -4.50 8.29
C ALA A 33 4.68 -4.59 8.64
N SER A 34 5.28 -3.47 8.99
CA SER A 34 6.53 -3.41 9.76
C SER A 34 6.26 -3.80 11.21
N GLU A 35 7.19 -4.53 11.83
CA GLU A 35 7.26 -4.68 13.29
C GLU A 35 7.59 -3.35 13.99
#